data_AF-A0A232LRC6-F1
#
_entry.id   AF-A0A232LRC6-F1
#
_cell.length_a   1.000
_cell.length_b   1.000
_cell.length_c   1.000
_cell.angle_alpha   90.00
_cell.angle_beta   90.00
_cell.angle_gamma   90.00
#
_symmetry.space_group_name_H-M   'P 1'
#
loop_
_entity.id
_entity.type
_entity.pdbx_description
1 polymer ?
#
loop_
_entity_poly.entity_id
_entity_poly.type
_entity_poly.pdbx_seq_one_letter_code
_entity_poly.pdbx_strand_id
1 'polypeptide(L)'
;MTAEIVQPSTGNEGYAYDERISARSLRIEDFDLIKTLGTGTFARVWLTRLKDSKDGAHGKVFALKVLRKADVIKLKQVEHVRNERRALAAVAGHPFITSLITSFSDDQCLYMLVRVPSHSM
;
A
#
# COMPACT_ATOMS: atom_id res chain seq x y z
N MET A 1 27.93 4.05 11.62
CA MET A 1 26.94 5.16 11.66
C MET A 1 25.56 4.54 11.46
N THR A 2 25.09 3.85 12.50
CA THR A 2 23.81 3.14 12.51
C THR A 2 22.75 4.14 12.94
N ALA A 3 21.83 4.48 12.05
CA ALA A 3 20.73 5.38 12.38
C ALA A 3 19.84 4.72 13.44
N GLU A 4 19.67 5.42 14.55
CA GLU A 4 18.82 5.02 15.67
C GLU A 4 17.36 4.89 15.22
N ILE A 5 16.78 3.72 15.45
CA ILE A 5 15.37 3.47 15.26
C ILE A 5 14.66 4.03 16.50
N VAL A 6 13.97 5.15 16.32
CA VAL A 6 13.01 5.68 17.28
C VAL A 6 11.89 4.65 17.47
N GLN A 7 11.76 4.10 18.67
CA GLN A 7 10.57 3.38 19.10
C GLN A 7 9.56 4.39 19.66
N PRO A 8 8.29 4.40 19.22
CA PRO A 8 7.22 4.98 20.02
C PRO A 8 6.60 3.93 20.94
N SER A 9 6.45 4.37 22.19
CA SER A 9 5.89 3.69 23.34
C SER A 9 4.44 3.25 23.18
N THR A 10 4.17 2.12 23.81
CA THR A 10 2.92 1.43 24.14
C THR A 10 1.66 2.30 24.23
N GLY A 11 0.58 1.85 23.57
CA GLY A 11 -0.80 2.18 23.96
C GLY A 11 -1.72 2.67 22.83
N ASN A 12 -2.18 1.77 21.95
CA ASN A 12 -3.59 1.78 21.52
C ASN A 12 -3.95 0.51 20.76
N GLU A 13 -5.09 -0.08 21.15
CA GLU A 13 -5.69 -1.23 20.47
C GLU A 13 -6.12 -0.84 19.04
N GLY A 14 -5.79 -1.66 18.03
CA GLY A 14 -6.51 -1.65 16.73
C GLY A 14 -5.75 -1.27 15.45
N TYR A 15 -4.50 -0.79 15.49
CA TYR A 15 -3.79 -0.36 14.27
C TYR A 15 -2.36 -0.88 14.20
N ALA A 16 -2.17 -2.18 14.31
CA ALA A 16 -0.89 -2.79 13.98
C ALA A 16 -0.53 -2.48 12.52
N TYR A 17 0.52 -1.68 12.33
CA TYR A 17 1.26 -1.61 11.08
C TYR A 17 1.69 -3.04 10.72
N ASP A 18 1.38 -3.49 9.50
CA ASP A 18 1.76 -4.85 9.07
C ASP A 18 3.23 -4.86 8.66
N GLU A 19 4.11 -4.81 9.67
CA GLU A 19 5.56 -4.76 9.53
C GLU A 19 6.10 -5.96 8.74
N ARG A 20 5.40 -7.11 8.83
CA ARG A 20 5.74 -8.35 8.12
C ARG A 20 5.56 -8.21 6.60
N ILE A 21 4.52 -7.52 6.15
CA ILE A 21 4.31 -7.26 4.71
C ILE A 21 5.30 -6.19 4.21
N SER A 22 5.56 -5.15 5.01
CA SER A 22 6.52 -4.10 4.70
C SER A 22 7.94 -4.64 4.45
N ALA A 23 8.37 -5.65 5.22
CA ALA A 23 9.70 -6.24 5.12
C ALA A 23 9.90 -7.18 3.90
N ARG A 24 8.83 -7.50 3.15
CA ARG A 24 8.89 -8.42 1.99
C ARG A 24 9.20 -7.67 0.70
N SER A 25 10.03 -8.29 -0.15
CA SER A 25 10.14 -7.89 -1.56
C SER A 25 8.93 -8.44 -2.31
N LEU A 26 7.90 -7.60 -2.51
CA LEU A 26 6.64 -7.96 -3.15
C LEU A 26 6.68 -7.70 -4.67
N ARG A 27 5.95 -8.54 -5.40
CA ARG A 27 5.69 -8.40 -6.84
C ARG A 27 4.20 -8.56 -7.11
N ILE A 28 3.74 -8.15 -8.29
CA ILE A 28 2.32 -8.23 -8.64
C ILE A 28 1.81 -9.68 -8.63
N GLU A 29 2.67 -10.66 -8.91
CA GLU A 29 2.32 -12.08 -8.92
C GLU A 29 2.00 -12.62 -7.53
N ASP A 30 2.44 -11.95 -6.45
CA ASP A 30 2.14 -12.32 -5.06
C ASP A 30 0.68 -12.03 -4.66
N PHE A 31 -0.07 -11.35 -5.54
CA PHE A 31 -1.41 -10.85 -5.29
C PHE A 31 -2.48 -11.58 -6.11
N ASP A 32 -3.59 -11.90 -5.47
CA ASP A 32 -4.85 -12.25 -6.12
C ASP A 32 -5.68 -10.98 -6.32
N LEU A 33 -5.89 -10.57 -7.57
CA LEU A 33 -6.70 -9.40 -7.91
C LEU A 33 -8.18 -9.79 -7.95
N ILE A 34 -8.96 -9.31 -6.99
CA ILE A 34 -10.34 -9.77 -6.76
C ILE A 34 -11.34 -8.93 -7.57
N LYS A 35 -11.39 -7.62 -7.30
CA LYS A 35 -12.30 -6.69 -8.00
C LYS A 35 -11.68 -5.31 -8.11
N THR A 36 -12.06 -4.54 -9.13
CA THR A 36 -11.69 -3.13 -9.20
C THR A 36 -12.53 -2.33 -8.21
N LEU A 37 -11.86 -1.52 -7.37
CA LEU A 37 -12.49 -0.57 -6.44
C LEU A 37 -12.62 0.82 -7.05
N GLY A 38 -11.75 1.18 -8.00
CA GLY A 38 -11.80 2.47 -8.67
C GLY A 38 -10.82 2.57 -9.84
N THR A 39 -11.13 3.49 -10.75
CA THR A 39 -10.29 3.81 -11.92
C THR A 39 -10.06 5.32 -11.96
N GLY A 40 -8.79 5.71 -12.05
CA GLY A 40 -8.38 7.08 -12.32
C GLY A 40 -7.61 7.17 -13.63
N THR A 41 -7.18 8.38 -13.99
CA THR A 41 -6.54 8.70 -15.27
C THR A 41 -5.31 7.84 -15.59
N PHE A 42 -4.46 7.59 -14.60
CA PHE A 42 -3.22 6.82 -14.74
C PHE A 42 -3.11 5.67 -13.72
N ALA A 43 -4.20 5.40 -12.99
CA ALA A 43 -4.21 4.45 -11.90
C ALA A 43 -5.46 3.57 -11.91
N ARG A 44 -5.31 2.32 -11.48
CA ARG A 44 -6.43 1.43 -11.15
C ARG A 44 -6.24 0.87 -9.75
N VAL A 45 -7.31 0.87 -8.97
CA VAL A 45 -7.31 0.34 -7.60
C VAL A 45 -8.02 -1.01 -7.61
N TRP A 46 -7.31 -2.04 -7.17
CA TRP A 46 -7.83 -3.40 -7.03
C TRP A 46 -8.02 -3.74 -5.56
N LEU A 47 -9.15 -4.37 -5.21
CA LEU A 47 -9.25 -5.18 -4.01
C LEU A 47 -8.42 -6.44 -4.24
N THR A 48 -7.51 -6.75 -3.32
CA THR A 48 -6.58 -7.87 -3.48
C THR A 48 -6.34 -8.62 -2.18
N ARG A 49 -5.79 -9.83 -2.29
CA ARG A 49 -5.26 -10.64 -1.18
C ARG A 49 -3.84 -11.09 -1.53
N LEU A 50 -2.99 -11.27 -0.52
CA LEU A 50 -1.69 -11.95 -0.71
C LEU A 50 -1.91 -13.46 -0.78
N LYS A 51 -1.37 -14.13 -1.80
CA LYS A 51 -1.50 -15.58 -2.02
C LYS A 51 -0.88 -16.39 -0.87
N ASP A 52 0.39 -16.09 -0.54
CA ASP A 52 1.16 -16.82 0.47
C ASP A 52 1.32 -16.02 1.77
N SER A 53 0.24 -15.96 2.55
CA SER A 53 0.24 -15.33 3.87
C SER A 53 0.48 -16.38 4.95
N LYS A 54 1.74 -16.76 5.19
CA LYS A 54 2.14 -17.70 6.27
C LYS A 54 1.95 -17.12 7.69
N ASP A 55 1.66 -15.83 7.79
CA ASP A 55 1.71 -15.06 9.05
C ASP A 55 0.33 -14.67 9.62
N GLY A 56 -0.74 -15.39 9.26
CA GLY A 56 -2.10 -15.06 9.72
C GLY A 56 -2.75 -13.86 9.00
N ALA A 57 -2.15 -13.39 7.90
CA ALA A 57 -2.79 -12.46 6.96
C ALA A 57 -3.71 -13.19 5.95
N HIS A 58 -3.87 -14.50 6.08
CA HIS A 58 -4.79 -15.28 5.25
C HIS A 58 -6.21 -14.73 5.39
N GLY A 59 -6.85 -14.40 4.27
CA GLY A 59 -8.17 -13.78 4.23
C GLY A 59 -8.19 -12.25 4.37
N LYS A 60 -7.09 -11.58 4.75
CA LYS A 60 -7.03 -10.11 4.79
C LYS A 60 -7.06 -9.54 3.37
N VAL A 61 -7.96 -8.59 3.15
CA VAL A 61 -8.05 -7.85 1.89
C VAL A 61 -7.33 -6.51 1.99
N PHE A 62 -6.74 -6.09 0.88
CA PHE A 62 -6.03 -4.84 0.72
C PHE A 62 -6.51 -4.12 -0.52
N ALA A 63 -6.17 -2.84 -0.64
CA ALA A 63 -6.30 -2.11 -1.88
C ALA A 63 -4.92 -1.95 -2.51
N LEU A 64 -4.79 -2.36 -3.77
CA LEU A 64 -3.58 -2.23 -4.56
C LEU A 64 -3.82 -1.17 -5.64
N LYS A 65 -3.23 0.00 -5.44
CA LYS A 65 -3.22 1.06 -6.46
C LYS A 65 -2.07 0.79 -7.42
N VAL A 66 -2.41 0.52 -8.68
CA VAL A 66 -1.48 0.26 -9.78
C VAL A 66 -1.43 1.49 -10.67
N LEU A 67 -0.25 2.11 -10.82
CA LEU A 67 -0.04 3.30 -11.65
C LEU A 67 0.88 2.96 -12.83
N ARG A 68 0.46 3.24 -14.07
CA ARG A 68 1.30 3.00 -15.25
C ARG A 68 2.35 4.10 -15.40
N LYS A 69 3.64 3.74 -15.40
CA LYS A 69 4.75 4.70 -15.46
C LYS A 69 4.69 5.55 -16.72
N ALA A 70 4.41 4.94 -17.87
CA ALA A 70 4.29 5.64 -19.14
C ALA A 70 3.25 6.77 -19.10
N ASP A 71 2.07 6.50 -18.51
CA ASP A 71 0.99 7.48 -18.40
C ASP A 71 1.32 8.57 -17.38
N VAL A 72 1.93 8.22 -16.25
CA VAL A 72 2.39 9.17 -15.23
C VAL A 72 3.40 10.15 -15.83
N ILE A 73 4.35 9.66 -16.63
CA ILE A 73 5.36 10.49 -17.31
C ILE A 73 4.71 11.36 -18.38
N LYS A 74 3.92 10.75 -19.27
CA LYS A 74 3.24 11.44 -20.38
C LYS A 74 2.37 12.60 -19.89
N LEU A 75 1.68 12.41 -18.76
CA LEU A 75 0.80 13.40 -18.14
C LEU A 75 1.51 14.32 -17.14
N LYS A 76 2.84 14.22 -17.01
CA LYS A 76 3.68 15.02 -16.09
C LYS A 76 3.24 14.95 -14.62
N GLN A 77 2.79 13.78 -14.16
CA GLN A 77 2.24 13.56 -12.81
C GLN A 77 3.24 12.98 -11.80
N VAL A 78 4.54 12.97 -12.13
CA VAL A 78 5.59 12.33 -11.30
C VAL A 78 5.63 12.91 -9.88
N GLU A 79 5.64 14.24 -9.74
CA GLU A 79 5.68 14.89 -8.42
C GLU A 79 4.38 14.67 -7.64
N HIS A 80 3.23 14.65 -8.30
CA HIS A 80 1.96 14.36 -7.63
C HIS A 80 1.94 12.94 -7.05
N VAL A 81 2.44 11.95 -7.79
CA VAL A 81 2.57 10.56 -7.31
C VAL A 81 3.55 10.47 -6.12
N ARG A 82 4.67 11.20 -6.17
CA ARG A 82 5.64 11.25 -5.05
C ARG A 82 5.02 11.88 -3.80
N ASN A 83 4.29 12.98 -3.97
CA ASN A 83 3.63 13.68 -2.87
C ASN A 83 2.52 12.83 -2.25
N GLU A 84 1.72 12.15 -3.07
CA GLU A 84 0.70 11.21 -2.59
C GLU A 84 1.34 10.11 -1.72
N ARG A 85 2.41 9.47 -2.20
CA ARG A 85 3.11 8.44 -1.44
C ARG A 85 3.64 8.98 -0.10
N ARG A 86 4.25 10.17 -0.11
CA ARG A 86 4.77 10.82 1.10
C ARG A 86 3.66 11.14 2.09
N ALA A 87 2.54 11.70 1.61
CA ALA A 87 1.40 12.02 2.45
C ALA A 87 0.82 10.77 3.11
N LEU A 88 0.58 9.70 2.33
CA LEU A 88 0.07 8.42 2.86
C LEU A 88 1.03 7.75 3.84
N ALA A 89 2.34 7.89 3.65
CA ALA A 89 3.34 7.40 4.59
C ALA A 89 3.37 8.22 5.89
N ALA A 90 3.23 9.55 5.81
CA ALA A 90 3.29 10.44 6.96
C ALA A 90 2.08 10.32 7.90
N VAL A 91 0.91 9.95 7.37
CA VAL A 91 -0.34 9.81 8.13
C VAL A 91 -0.67 8.37 8.50
N ALA A 92 0.25 7.45 8.27
CA ALA A 92 0.00 6.05 8.54
C ALA A 92 -0.23 5.81 10.05
N GLY A 93 -1.10 4.86 10.39
CA GLY A 93 -1.54 4.61 11.76
C GLY A 93 -2.69 5.50 12.26
N HIS A 94 -3.11 6.50 11.47
CA HIS A 94 -4.26 7.33 11.84
C HIS A 94 -5.58 6.56 11.68
N PRO A 95 -6.50 6.59 12.67
CA PRO A 95 -7.69 5.73 12.71
C PRO A 95 -8.68 5.94 11.56
N PHE A 96 -8.69 7.14 10.98
CA PHE A 96 -9.64 7.52 9.92
C PHE A 96 -9.00 7.67 8.54
N ILE A 97 -7.68 7.46 8.42
CA ILE A 97 -6.97 7.62 7.16
C ILE A 97 -6.35 6.28 6.77
N THR A 98 -6.61 5.86 5.53
CA THR A 98 -5.99 4.66 4.99
C THR A 98 -4.47 4.77 5.08
N SER A 99 -3.84 3.74 5.63
CA SER A 99 -2.39 3.70 5.80
C SER A 99 -1.73 2.97 4.63
N LEU A 100 -0.66 3.56 4.09
CA LEU A 100 0.25 2.87 3.16
C LEU A 100 1.00 1.77 3.92
N ILE A 101 0.90 0.53 3.43
CA ILE A 101 1.62 -0.61 3.99
C ILE A 101 3.01 -0.68 3.37
N THR A 102 3.07 -0.63 2.03
CA THR A 102 4.32 -0.64 1.28
C THR A 102 4.08 -0.17 -0.16
N SER A 103 5.16 0.16 -0.85
CA SER A 103 5.15 0.49 -2.27
C SER A 103 6.30 -0.21 -2.99
N PHE A 104 6.03 -0.76 -4.17
CA PHE A 104 7.00 -1.45 -5.01
C PHE A 104 6.81 -1.07 -6.48
N SER A 105 7.67 -1.52 -7.37
CA SER A 105 7.58 -1.24 -8.80
C SER A 105 8.20 -2.36 -9.62
N ASP A 106 7.69 -2.56 -10.82
CA ASP A 106 8.34 -3.30 -11.90
C ASP A 106 8.71 -2.34 -13.04
N ASP A 107 9.04 -2.83 -14.22
CA ASP A 107 9.44 -1.99 -15.34
C ASP A 107 8.30 -1.08 -15.86
N GLN A 108 7.04 -1.48 -15.67
CA GLN A 108 5.88 -0.83 -16.29
C GLN A 108 5.06 0.00 -15.31
N CYS A 109 5.01 -0.41 -14.05
CA CYS A 109 4.06 0.08 -13.06
C CYS A 109 4.71 0.44 -11.72
N LEU A 110 4.07 1.38 -11.03
CA LEU A 110 4.26 1.62 -9.60
C LEU A 110 3.07 1.02 -8.85
N TYR A 111 3.33 0.44 -7.69
CA TYR A 111 2.34 -0.23 -6.87
C TYR A 111 2.35 0.38 -5.48
N MET A 112 1.16 0.68 -4.96
CA MET A 112 0.96 1.10 -3.57
C MET A 112 -0.05 0.16 -2.94
N LEU A 113 0.40 -0.59 -1.93
CA LEU A 113 -0.44 -1.48 -1.14
C LEU A 113 -0.92 -0.73 0.09
N VAL A 114 -2.23 -0.65 0.27
CA VAL A 114 -2.83 0.11 1.37
C VAL A 114 -3.85 -0.73 2.13
N ARG A 115 -3.99 -0.45 3.43
CA ARG A 115 -4.99 -1.11 4.28
C ARG A 115 -6.40 -0.65 3.86
N VAL A 116 -7.32 -1.60 3.72
CA VAL A 116 -8.76 -1.32 3.59
C VAL A 116 -9.36 -1.27 5.00
N PRO A 117 -10.09 -0.20 5.36
CA PRO A 117 -10.80 -0.14 6.64
C PRO A 117 -11.84 -1.26 6.75
N SER A 118 -11.86 -1.97 7.87
CA SER A 118 -12.75 -3.12 8.09
C SER A 118 -14.23 -2.75 8.24
N HIS A 119 -14.55 -1.46 8.43
CA HIS A 119 -15.90 -0.97 8.73
C HIS A 119 -16.75 -0.62 7.48
N SER A 120 -16.41 -1.13 6.30
CA SER A 120 -17.15 -0.82 5.05
C SER A 120 -17.43 -2.04 4.17
N MET A 121 -17.54 -3.23 4.77
CA MET A 121 -18.14 -4.41 4.12
C MET A 121 -19.30 -4.93 4.95
#